data_AF-A0A950Q1K4-F1
#
_entry.id   AF-A0A950Q1K4-F1
#
_cell.length_a   1.000
_cell.length_b   1.000
_cell.length_c   1.000
_cell.angle_alpha   90.00
_cell.angle_beta   90.00
_cell.angle_gamma   90.00
#
_symmetry.space_group_name_H-M   'P 1'
#
loop_
_entity.id
_entity.type
_entity.pdbx_description
1 polymer ?
#
loop_
_entity_poly.entity_id
_entity_poly.type
_entity_poly.pdbx_seq_one_letter_code
_entity_poly.pdbx_strand_id
1 'polypeptide(L)'
;MSAAPRYARARERQGKVSVATKVFQGIGALPDVFKNFAFHTFLLFYYSQVLGLPPVRASLAIGAALVVDAVIDPVVGTFSDNLKSRLGRRHLLMYASILPLGLALYFAFTPPSGASENVLFLWLFA
;
A
#
# COMPACT_ATOMS: atom_id res chain seq x y z
N MET A 1 19.73 -11.66 36.67
CA MET A 1 18.52 -12.25 36.04
C MET A 1 17.48 -11.14 35.91
N SER A 2 17.30 -10.58 34.71
CA SER A 2 16.37 -9.47 34.47
C SER A 2 14.94 -10.00 34.35
N ALA A 3 14.01 -9.48 35.16
CA ALA A 3 12.63 -9.93 35.20
C ALA A 3 11.93 -9.68 33.85
N ALA A 4 11.33 -10.73 33.29
CA ALA A 4 10.61 -10.64 32.02
C ALA A 4 9.47 -9.60 32.09
N PRO A 5 9.26 -8.79 31.04
CA PRO A 5 8.23 -7.76 31.05
C PRO A 5 6.83 -8.38 31.22
N ARG A 6 6.13 -7.97 32.27
CA ARG A 6 4.76 -8.40 32.58
C ARG A 6 3.78 -7.62 31.69
N TYR A 7 3.34 -8.21 30.59
CA TYR A 7 2.29 -7.66 29.75
C TYR A 7 0.91 -7.85 30.43
N ALA A 8 0.47 -6.87 31.20
CA ALA A 8 -0.89 -6.85 31.74
C ALA A 8 -1.86 -6.35 30.65
N ARG A 9 -2.74 -7.22 30.12
CA ARG A 9 -3.83 -6.78 29.25
C ARG A 9 -4.79 -5.90 30.05
N ALA A 10 -5.01 -4.67 29.59
CA ALA A 10 -5.83 -3.68 30.28
C ALA A 10 -7.32 -4.06 30.46
N ARG A 11 -7.84 -5.00 29.65
CA ARG A 11 -9.18 -5.60 29.81
C ARG A 11 -9.21 -6.99 29.19
N GLU A 12 -9.73 -7.96 29.93
CA GLU A 12 -10.14 -9.25 29.36
C GLU A 12 -11.34 -9.00 28.43
N ARG A 13 -11.21 -9.32 27.13
CA ARG A 13 -12.31 -9.14 26.18
C ARG A 13 -13.45 -10.07 26.56
N GLN A 14 -14.53 -9.53 27.12
CA GLN A 14 -15.76 -10.28 27.36
C GLN A 14 -16.66 -10.24 26.12
N GLY A 15 -16.94 -11.41 25.55
CA GLY A 15 -17.93 -11.58 24.48
C GLY A 15 -17.41 -11.44 23.04
N LYS A 16 -18.31 -11.71 22.08
CA LYS A 16 -18.04 -11.63 20.63
C LYS A 16 -18.01 -10.16 20.18
N VAL A 17 -17.16 -9.84 19.20
CA VAL A 17 -17.11 -8.51 18.58
C VAL A 17 -18.45 -8.17 17.92
N SER A 18 -18.96 -6.96 18.14
CA SER A 18 -20.21 -6.48 17.55
C SER A 18 -20.20 -6.57 16.03
N VAL A 19 -21.34 -6.93 15.44
CA VAL A 19 -21.52 -6.99 13.99
C VAL A 19 -21.23 -5.63 13.35
N ALA A 20 -21.63 -4.53 13.99
CA ALA A 20 -21.34 -3.18 13.51
C ALA A 20 -19.84 -2.94 13.35
N THR A 21 -19.03 -3.33 14.33
CA THR A 21 -17.56 -3.21 14.25
C THR A 21 -16.98 -4.03 13.10
N LYS A 22 -17.53 -5.22 12.83
CA LYS A 22 -17.11 -6.04 11.68
C LYS A 22 -17.45 -5.37 10.35
N VAL A 23 -18.63 -4.77 10.24
CA VAL A 23 -19.06 -4.04 9.04
C VAL A 23 -18.19 -2.81 8.81
N PHE A 24 -17.96 -1.99 9.84
CA PHE A 24 -17.06 -0.83 9.72
C PHE A 24 -15.63 -1.24 9.35
N GLN A 25 -15.14 -2.34 9.92
CA GLN A 25 -13.83 -2.89 9.53
C GLN A 25 -13.82 -3.34 8.07
N GLY A 26 -14.90 -3.97 7.58
CA GLY A 26 -15.04 -4.39 6.18
C GLY A 26 -15.06 -3.20 5.22
N ILE A 27 -15.84 -2.15 5.52
CA ILE A 27 -15.89 -0.93 4.72
C ILE A 27 -14.50 -0.25 4.70
N GLY A 28 -13.82 -0.20 5.85
CA GLY A 28 -12.47 0.35 5.97
C GLY A 28 -11.42 -0.41 5.15
N ALA A 29 -11.67 -1.66 4.78
CA ALA A 29 -10.78 -2.46 3.93
C ALA A 29 -10.98 -2.22 2.42
N LEU A 30 -12.10 -1.61 2.00
CA LEU A 30 -12.39 -1.39 0.57
C LEU A 30 -11.30 -0.60 -0.17
N PRO A 31 -10.77 0.53 0.36
CA PRO A 31 -9.73 1.28 -0.34
C PRO A 31 -8.47 0.44 -0.60
N ASP A 32 -8.14 -0.47 0.33
CA ASP A 32 -7.02 -1.39 0.20
C ASP A 32 -7.25 -2.40 -0.94
N VAL A 33 -8.48 -2.89 -1.10
CA VAL A 33 -8.82 -3.78 -2.21
C VAL A 33 -8.72 -3.05 -3.55
N PHE A 34 -9.26 -1.83 -3.64
CA PHE A 34 -9.24 -1.05 -4.88
C PHE A 34 -7.83 -0.63 -5.29
N LYS A 35 -6.99 -0.18 -4.34
CA LYS A 35 -5.60 0.18 -4.65
C LYS A 35 -4.82 -1.04 -5.14
N ASN A 36 -4.99 -2.20 -4.49
CA ASN A 36 -4.28 -3.42 -4.87
C ASN A 36 -4.70 -3.89 -6.27
N PHE A 37 -6.00 -3.81 -6.59
CA PHE A 37 -6.48 -4.07 -7.95
C PHE A 37 -5.87 -3.11 -8.97
N ALA A 38 -5.81 -1.80 -8.64
CA ALA A 38 -5.26 -0.79 -9.52
C ALA A 38 -3.78 -1.04 -9.84
N PHE A 39 -2.93 -1.24 -8.83
CA PHE A 39 -1.49 -1.43 -9.01
C PHE A 39 -1.09 -2.80 -9.55
N HIS A 40 -1.74 -3.89 -9.11
CA HIS A 40 -1.31 -5.24 -9.50
C HIS A 40 -1.93 -5.73 -10.80
N THR A 41 -3.18 -5.37 -11.09
CA THR A 41 -3.91 -5.90 -12.24
C THR A 41 -4.13 -4.83 -13.31
N PHE A 42 -4.75 -3.72 -12.93
CA PHE A 42 -5.19 -2.72 -13.91
C PHE A 42 -4.01 -1.97 -14.54
N LEU A 43 -2.94 -1.73 -13.79
CA LEU A 43 -1.73 -1.04 -14.27
C LEU A 43 -1.07 -1.81 -15.43
N LEU A 44 -0.95 -3.13 -15.31
CA LEU A 44 -0.44 -3.99 -16.38
C LEU A 44 -1.31 -3.91 -17.63
N PHE A 45 -2.64 -3.97 -17.46
CA PHE A 45 -3.58 -3.80 -18.56
C PHE A 45 -3.43 -2.43 -19.23
N TYR A 46 -3.37 -1.35 -18.45
CA TYR A 46 -3.26 0.01 -18.97
C TYR A 46 -1.96 0.22 -19.77
N TYR A 47 -0.81 -0.16 -19.21
CA TYR A 47 0.47 0.01 -19.91
C TYR A 47 0.59 -0.89 -21.14
N SER A 48 0.05 -2.11 -21.10
CA SER A 48 0.15 -3.04 -22.24
C SER A 48 -0.87 -2.79 -23.34
N GLN A 49 -2.15 -2.61 -22.98
CA GLN A 49 -3.25 -2.55 -23.95
C GLN A 49 -3.58 -1.13 -24.40
N VAL A 50 -3.37 -0.12 -23.54
CA VAL A 50 -3.71 1.27 -23.87
C VAL A 50 -2.49 2.03 -24.38
N LEU A 51 -1.34 1.89 -23.71
CA LEU A 51 -0.11 2.59 -24.09
C LEU A 51 0.78 1.79 -25.06
N GLY A 52 0.49 0.51 -25.27
CA GLY A 52 1.20 -0.34 -26.21
C GLY A 52 2.59 -0.81 -25.74
N LEU A 53 2.90 -0.73 -24.44
CA LEU A 53 4.16 -1.25 -23.91
C LEU A 53 4.15 -2.79 -23.96
N PRO A 54 5.21 -3.45 -24.44
CA PRO A 54 5.27 -4.90 -24.46
C PRO A 54 4.97 -5.51 -23.08
N PRO A 55 4.05 -6.49 -22.95
CA PRO A 55 3.64 -7.04 -21.65
C PRO A 55 4.80 -7.57 -20.81
N VAL A 56 5.83 -8.13 -21.46
CA VAL A 56 7.06 -8.59 -20.79
C VAL A 56 7.77 -7.44 -20.07
N ARG A 57 7.87 -6.26 -20.68
CA ARG A 57 8.51 -5.09 -20.04
C ARG A 57 7.64 -4.51 -18.92
N ALA A 58 6.33 -4.40 -19.16
CA ALA A 58 5.41 -3.92 -18.13
C ALA A 58 5.41 -4.81 -16.87
N SER A 59 5.36 -6.13 -17.06
CA SER A 59 5.42 -7.10 -15.96
C SER A 59 6.79 -7.13 -15.26
N LEU A 60 7.89 -6.94 -15.99
CA LEU A 60 9.22 -6.78 -15.37
C LEU A 60 9.31 -5.53 -14.49
N ALA A 61 8.77 -4.39 -14.94
CA ALA A 61 8.74 -3.16 -14.15
C ALA A 61 7.90 -3.33 -12.87
N ILE A 62 6.67 -3.83 -13.01
CA ILE A 62 5.76 -4.08 -11.87
C ILE A 62 6.38 -5.11 -10.91
N GLY A 63 6.96 -6.19 -11.44
CA GLY A 63 7.63 -7.21 -10.64
C GLY A 63 8.84 -6.66 -9.87
N ALA A 64 9.65 -5.82 -10.50
CA ALA A 64 10.76 -5.14 -9.84
C ALA A 64 10.28 -4.18 -8.73
N ALA A 65 9.21 -3.42 -8.98
CA ALA A 65 8.60 -2.56 -7.98
C ALA A 65 8.09 -3.37 -6.76
N LEU A 66 7.46 -4.53 -7.00
CA LEU A 66 7.03 -5.43 -5.92
C LEU A 66 8.19 -5.98 -5.07
N VAL A 67 9.35 -6.23 -5.69
CA VAL A 67 10.55 -6.65 -4.93
C VAL A 67 11.03 -5.52 -4.02
N VAL A 68 10.98 -4.28 -4.50
CA VAL A 68 11.32 -3.10 -3.68
C VAL A 68 10.32 -2.94 -2.53
N ASP A 69 9.03 -3.04 -2.81
CA ASP A 69 7.97 -2.97 -1.79
C ASP A 69 8.12 -4.05 -0.72
N ALA A 70 8.49 -5.28 -1.11
CA ALA A 70 8.73 -6.37 -0.16
C ALA A 70 9.84 -6.06 0.87
N VAL A 71 10.76 -5.15 0.54
CA VAL A 71 11.80 -4.66 1.47
C VAL A 71 11.33 -3.43 2.25
N ILE A 72 10.61 -2.51 1.61
CA ILE A 72 10.12 -1.27 2.24
C ILE A 72 9.03 -1.57 3.27
N ASP A 73 8.13 -2.52 2.99
CA ASP A 73 6.99 -2.86 3.84
C ASP A 73 7.39 -3.23 5.28
N PRO A 74 8.38 -4.13 5.54
CA PRO A 74 8.87 -4.40 6.90
C PRO A 74 9.48 -3.18 7.59
N VAL A 75 10.19 -2.33 6.85
CA VAL A 75 10.85 -1.13 7.38
C VAL A 75 9.80 -0.12 7.83
N VAL A 76 8.82 0.19 6.97
CA VAL A 76 7.71 1.10 7.27
C VAL A 76 6.82 0.51 8.36
N GLY A 77 6.58 -0.80 8.36
CA GLY A 77 5.84 -1.48 9.42
C GLY A 77 6.49 -1.32 10.79
N THR A 78 7.81 -1.53 10.87
CA THR A 78 8.57 -1.35 12.11
C THR A 78 8.58 0.11 12.56
N PHE A 79 8.73 1.04 11.64
CA PHE A 79 8.65 2.48 11.93
C PHE A 79 7.27 2.86 12.48
N SER A 80 6.21 2.38 11.83
CA SER A 80 4.81 2.63 12.19
C SER A 80 4.47 2.12 13.59
N ASP A 81 4.97 0.94 13.94
CA ASP A 81 4.69 0.33 15.25
C ASP A 81 5.40 1.04 16.41
N ASN A 82 6.52 1.70 16.14
CA ASN A 82 7.29 2.45 17.13
C ASN A 82 6.84 3.91 17.26
N LEU A 83 6.01 4.41 16.34
CA LEU A 83 5.58 5.80 16.36
C LEU A 83 4.61 6.06 17.53
N LYS A 84 5.01 6.95 18.44
CA LYS A 84 4.18 7.42 19.56
C LYS A 84 3.51 8.74 19.18
N SER A 85 2.30 8.68 18.65
CA SER A 85 1.51 9.88 18.33
C SER A 85 0.32 10.04 19.29
N ARG A 86 -0.18 11.28 19.41
CA ARG A 86 -1.39 11.61 20.20
C ARG A 86 -2.66 10.91 19.70
N LEU A 87 -2.70 10.55 18.41
CA LEU A 87 -3.83 9.88 17.74
C LEU A 87 -3.72 8.34 17.81
N GLY A 88 -2.70 7.79 18.48
CA GLY A 88 -2.40 6.36 18.53
C GLY A 88 -1.18 5.98 17.68
N ARG A 89 -0.85 4.68 17.61
CA ARG A 89 0.40 4.20 16.98
C ARG A 89 0.38 4.28 15.45
N ARG A 90 -0.74 3.90 14.80
CA ARG A 90 -0.83 3.75 13.34
C ARG A 90 -1.67 4.81 12.62
N HIS A 91 -2.57 5.50 13.33
CA HIS A 91 -3.54 6.41 12.70
C HIS A 91 -2.90 7.65 12.06
N LEU A 92 -1.84 8.21 12.66
CA LEU A 92 -1.15 9.36 12.08
C LEU A 92 -0.56 9.03 10.70
N LEU A 93 0.09 7.88 10.57
CA LEU A 93 0.67 7.44 9.29
C LEU A 93 -0.40 7.10 8.26
N MET A 94 -1.53 6.52 8.68
CA MET A 94 -2.66 6.27 7.77
C MET A 94 -3.19 7.58 7.17
N TYR A 95 -3.37 8.64 7.98
CA TYR A 95 -3.81 9.93 7.44
C TYR A 95 -2.74 10.60 6.59
N ALA A 96 -1.48 10.53 7.02
CA ALA A 96 -0.36 11.06 6.24
C ALA A 96 -0.21 10.36 4.89
N SER A 97 -0.54 9.06 4.80
CA SER A 97 -0.41 8.26 3.56
C SER A 97 -1.43 8.62 2.47
N ILE A 98 -2.49 9.37 2.78
CA ILE A 98 -3.51 9.76 1.79
C ILE A 98 -2.89 10.57 0.65
N LEU A 99 -2.03 11.53 0.98
CA LEU A 99 -1.36 12.38 0.00
C LEU A 99 -0.38 11.61 -0.91
N PRO A 100 0.63 10.89 -0.38
CA PRO A 100 1.57 10.16 -1.22
C PRO A 100 0.88 9.06 -2.04
N LEU A 101 -0.11 8.35 -1.48
CA LEU A 101 -0.87 7.35 -2.23
C LEU A 101 -1.65 7.99 -3.39
N GLY A 102 -2.32 9.12 -3.15
CA GLY A 102 -3.05 9.84 -4.18
C GLY A 102 -2.15 10.35 -5.30
N LEU A 103 -0.99 10.91 -4.94
CA LEU A 103 0.02 11.37 -5.91
C LEU A 103 0.60 10.20 -6.70
N ALA A 104 0.95 9.09 -6.05
CA ALA A 104 1.49 7.91 -6.72
C ALA A 104 0.49 7.34 -7.74
N LEU A 105 -0.78 7.22 -7.37
CA LEU A 105 -1.84 6.80 -8.30
C LEU A 105 -1.99 7.79 -9.47
N TYR A 106 -1.98 9.09 -9.20
CA TYR A 106 -2.08 10.10 -10.25
C TYR A 106 -0.92 9.99 -11.26
N PHE A 107 0.33 9.89 -10.79
CA PHE A 107 1.49 9.76 -11.66
C PHE A 107 1.53 8.43 -12.40
N ALA A 108 1.13 7.32 -11.75
CA ALA A 108 1.09 6.01 -12.39
C ALA A 108 0.19 5.97 -13.64
N PHE A 109 -0.94 6.71 -13.62
CA PHE A 109 -1.89 6.79 -14.73
C PHE A 109 -1.78 8.05 -15.60
N THR A 110 -0.79 8.91 -15.34
CA THR A 110 -0.54 10.12 -16.14
C THR A 110 0.89 10.13 -16.69
N PRO A 111 1.29 9.14 -17.50
CA PRO A 111 2.59 9.17 -18.14
C PRO A 111 2.67 10.28 -19.20
N PRO A 112 3.89 10.78 -19.51
CA PRO A 112 4.08 11.79 -20.55
C PRO A 112 3.53 11.31 -21.91
N SER A 113 2.78 12.18 -22.58
CA SER A 113 2.17 11.85 -23.87
C SER A 113 3.21 11.64 -24.96
N GLY A 114 3.04 10.61 -25.78
CA GLY A 114 3.98 10.27 -26.85
C GLY A 114 5.35 9.77 -26.35
N ALA A 115 5.45 9.33 -25.10
CA ALA A 115 6.66 8.77 -24.54
C ALA A 115 7.10 7.49 -25.27
N SER A 116 8.42 7.32 -25.42
CA SER A 116 8.98 6.09 -25.95
C SER A 116 8.80 4.93 -24.97
N GLU A 117 8.89 3.68 -25.46
CA GLU A 117 8.76 2.48 -24.62
C GLU A 117 9.71 2.50 -23.40
N ASN A 118 10.93 3.00 -23.58
CA ASN A 118 11.92 3.08 -22.49
C ASN A 118 11.51 4.10 -21.42
N VAL A 119 10.96 5.24 -21.84
CA VAL A 119 10.46 6.25 -20.91
C VAL A 119 9.24 5.73 -20.17
N LEU A 120 8.32 5.05 -20.85
CA LEU A 120 7.17 4.41 -20.21
C LEU A 120 7.59 3.32 -19.21
N PHE A 121 8.60 2.52 -19.53
CA PHE A 121 9.14 1.52 -18.61
C PHE A 121 9.76 2.14 -17.36
N LEU A 122 10.59 3.17 -17.52
CA LEU A 122 11.21 3.86 -16.40
C LEU A 122 10.17 4.60 -15.55
N TRP A 123 9.17 5.20 -16.19
CA TRP A 123 8.08 5.88 -15.52
C TRP A 123 7.20 4.90 -14.71
N LEU A 124 6.94 3.71 -15.26
CA LEU A 124 6.18 2.66 -14.57
C LEU A 124 6.92 2.10 -13.35
N PHE A 125 8.26 2.05 -13.40
CA PHE A 125 9.08 1.55 -12.30
C PHE A 125 9.31 2.59 -11.18
N ALA A 126 9.29 3.89 -11.53
CA ALA A 126 9.56 4.99 -10.61
C ALA A 126 8.40 5.28 -9.64
#